data_AF-E4Z1S2-F1
#
_entry.id   AF-E4Z1S2-F1
#
_cell.length_a   1.000
_cell.length_b   1.000
_cell.length_c   1.000
_cell.angle_alpha   90.00
_cell.angle_beta   90.00
_cell.angle_gamma   90.00
#
_symmetry.space_group_name_H-M   'P 1'
#
loop_
_entity.id
_entity.type
_entity.pdbx_description
1 polymer ?
#
loop_
_entity_poly.entity_id
_entity_poly.type
_entity_poly.pdbx_seq_one_letter_code
_entity_poly.pdbx_strand_id
1 'polypeptide(L)'
;MLLIGGYNFGNGGAYQSDIWQLKDEKWNKIGELLQADYLGSAIYIGRSIYYYGSQSPNAIERLDFNEETEDLQNVELIGNQPSTFFFPVLFQTVSDYCI
;
A
#
# COMPACT_ATOMS: atom_id res chain seq x y z
N MET A 1 10.66 -4.07 6.92
CA MET A 1 10.28 -2.67 6.57
C MET A 1 9.87 -2.63 5.10
N LEU A 2 8.92 -1.77 4.74
CA LEU A 2 8.41 -1.66 3.37
C LEU A 2 8.54 -0.23 2.85
N LEU A 3 8.80 -0.13 1.55
CA LEU A 3 8.68 1.07 0.73
C LEU A 3 7.58 0.78 -0.30
N ILE A 4 6.55 1.61 -0.32
CA ILE A 4 5.34 1.39 -1.12
C ILE A 4 5.16 2.61 -2.03
N GLY A 5 5.29 2.41 -3.34
CA GLY A 5 5.18 3.45 -4.35
C GLY A 5 6.24 4.55 -4.20
N GLY A 6 5.86 5.79 -4.47
CA GLY A 6 6.72 6.97 -4.34
C GLY A 6 6.87 7.77 -5.64
N TYR A 7 7.65 8.86 -5.55
CA TYR A 7 7.89 9.77 -6.67
C TYR A 7 9.37 9.74 -7.08
N ASN A 8 9.66 9.32 -8.31
CA ASN A 8 11.03 9.26 -8.80
C ASN A 8 11.41 10.53 -9.59
N PHE A 9 12.03 11.50 -8.91
CA PHE A 9 12.54 12.73 -9.53
C PHE A 9 13.63 12.46 -10.58
N GLY A 10 14.41 11.38 -10.45
CA GLY A 10 15.50 11.05 -11.38
C GLY A 10 15.03 10.50 -12.73
N ASN A 11 13.77 10.05 -12.83
CA ASN A 11 13.18 9.49 -14.04
C ASN A 11 12.02 10.35 -14.58
N GLY A 12 12.25 11.66 -14.68
CA GLY A 12 11.25 12.59 -15.23
C GLY A 12 10.00 12.80 -14.35
N GLY A 13 10.04 12.40 -13.09
CA GLY A 13 8.93 12.59 -12.16
C GLY A 13 7.85 11.50 -12.22
N ALA A 14 8.21 10.28 -12.56
CA ALA A 14 7.26 9.18 -12.64
C ALA A 14 6.79 8.71 -11.24
N TYR A 15 5.48 8.57 -11.08
CA TYR A 15 4.87 7.84 -9.96
C TYR A 15 5.28 6.37 -10.03
N GLN A 16 5.57 5.77 -8.88
CA GLN A 16 6.00 4.38 -8.77
C GLN A 16 4.86 3.53 -8.21
N SER A 17 4.69 2.32 -8.73
CA SER A 17 3.84 1.29 -8.14
C SER A 17 4.65 0.27 -7.33
N ASP A 18 5.97 0.22 -7.49
CA ASP A 18 6.80 -0.83 -6.89
C ASP A 18 6.67 -0.88 -5.35
N ILE A 19 6.60 -2.10 -4.84
CA ILE A 19 6.67 -2.42 -3.42
C ILE A 19 8.01 -3.09 -3.15
N TRP A 20 8.79 -2.50 -2.26
CA TRP A 20 10.10 -3.01 -1.85
C TRP A 20 10.09 -3.39 -0.38
N GLN A 21 10.76 -4.49 -0.05
CA GLN A 21 10.93 -4.97 1.32
C GLN A 21 12.41 -5.02 1.68
N LEU A 22 12.73 -4.52 2.87
CA LEU A 22 14.04 -4.72 3.50
C LEU A 22 14.05 -6.09 4.20
N LYS A 23 14.84 -7.03 3.67
CA LYS A 23 15.07 -8.39 4.20
C LYS A 23 16.55 -8.70 4.07
N ASP A 24 17.17 -9.24 5.12
CA ASP A 24 18.60 -9.57 5.17
C ASP A 24 19.50 -8.41 4.71
N GLU A 25 19.25 -7.21 5.25
CA GLU A 25 19.96 -5.96 4.93
C GLU A 25 19.90 -5.51 3.46
N LYS A 26 19.01 -6.12 2.65
CA LYS A 26 18.83 -5.80 1.23
C LYS A 26 17.39 -5.41 0.93
N TRP A 27 17.25 -4.39 0.08
CA TRP A 27 15.98 -4.02 -0.49
C TRP A 27 15.71 -4.85 -1.74
N ASN A 28 14.59 -5.56 -1.75
CA ASN A 28 14.15 -6.35 -2.89
C ASN A 28 12.75 -5.92 -3.30
N LYS A 29 12.49 -5.81 -4.60
CA LYS A 29 11.14 -5.61 -5.13
C LYS A 29 10.36 -6.91 -4.91
N ILE A 30 9.22 -6.81 -4.23
CA ILE A 30 8.37 -7.94 -3.87
C ILE A 30 7.01 -7.90 -4.57
N GLY A 31 6.65 -6.78 -5.18
CA GLY A 31 5.39 -6.62 -5.90
C GLY A 31 5.19 -5.21 -6.42
N GLU A 32 3.96 -4.92 -6.81
CA GLU A 32 3.52 -3.62 -7.32
C GLU A 32 2.11 -3.33 -6.78
N LEU A 33 1.82 -2.06 -6.51
CA LEU A 33 0.47 -1.53 -6.38
C LEU A 33 -0.28 -1.68 -7.71
N LEU A 34 -1.61 -1.77 -7.63
CA LEU A 34 -2.49 -1.80 -8.80
C LEU A 34 -2.50 -0.46 -9.54
N GLN A 35 -2.12 0.62 -8.88
CA GLN A 35 -1.88 1.93 -9.47
C GLN A 35 -0.65 2.60 -8.86
N ALA A 36 0.17 3.23 -9.71
CA ALA A 36 1.30 4.02 -9.23
C ALA A 36 0.82 5.23 -8.42
N ASP A 37 1.38 5.41 -7.23
CA ASP A 37 1.02 6.50 -6.32
C ASP A 37 2.21 6.88 -5.44
N TYR A 38 2.20 8.10 -4.93
CA TYR A 38 3.29 8.71 -4.18
C TYR A 38 2.81 9.51 -2.97
N LEU A 39 1.50 9.72 -2.84
CA LEU A 39 0.87 10.39 -1.71
C LEU A 39 -0.24 9.49 -1.19
N GLY A 40 -0.29 9.30 0.12
CA GLY A 40 -1.27 8.41 0.72
C GLY A 40 -0.93 8.12 2.17
N SER A 41 -1.62 7.12 2.70
CA SER A 41 -1.35 6.57 4.03
C SER A 41 -1.38 5.05 3.99
N ALA A 42 -0.65 4.45 4.92
CA ALA A 42 -0.65 3.01 5.11
C ALA A 42 -0.84 2.69 6.59
N ILE A 43 -1.62 1.65 6.88
CA ILE A 43 -1.76 1.11 8.24
C ILE A 43 -1.68 -0.41 8.20
N TYR A 44 -0.94 -1.00 9.12
CA TYR A 44 -0.80 -2.44 9.26
C TYR A 44 -1.78 -2.97 10.31
N ILE A 45 -2.74 -3.81 9.89
CA ILE A 45 -3.79 -4.38 10.74
C ILE A 45 -3.94 -5.85 10.38
N GLY A 46 -3.89 -6.73 11.40
CA GLY A 46 -4.25 -8.14 11.21
C GLY A 46 -3.43 -8.87 10.14
N ARG A 47 -2.15 -8.50 9.96
CA ARG A 47 -1.24 -9.05 8.95
C ARG A 47 -1.49 -8.61 7.49
N SER A 48 -2.36 -7.63 7.32
CA SER A 48 -2.50 -6.93 6.04
C SER A 48 -2.07 -5.48 6.19
N ILE A 49 -1.58 -4.89 5.11
CA ILE A 49 -1.39 -3.44 5.00
C ILE A 49 -2.54 -2.89 4.19
N TYR A 50 -3.23 -1.93 4.77
CA TYR A 50 -4.25 -1.14 4.09
C TYR A 50 -3.56 0.11 3.59
N TYR A 51 -3.38 0.17 2.28
CA TYR A 51 -2.83 1.32 1.58
C TYR A 51 -3.97 2.16 1.03
N TYR A 52 -3.93 3.46 1.34
CA TYR A 52 -4.88 4.44 0.88
C TYR A 52 -4.12 5.51 0.10
N GLY A 53 -4.14 5.38 -1.22
CA GLY A 53 -3.57 6.28 -2.21
C GLY A 53 -4.37 7.57 -2.38
N SER A 54 -3.71 8.58 -2.93
CA SER A 54 -4.27 9.91 -3.16
C SER A 54 -5.09 10.02 -4.44
N GLN A 55 -4.84 9.16 -5.44
CA GLN A 55 -5.46 9.28 -6.77
C GLN A 55 -6.57 8.26 -7.03
N SER A 56 -7.65 8.70 -7.68
CA SER A 56 -8.74 7.86 -8.19
C SER A 56 -8.38 7.28 -9.57
N PRO A 57 -8.82 6.06 -9.96
CA PRO A 57 -9.81 5.22 -9.28
C PRO A 57 -9.25 4.33 -8.16
N ASN A 58 -8.10 3.66 -8.36
CA ASN A 58 -7.64 2.54 -7.51
C ASN A 58 -6.90 3.03 -6.26
N ALA A 59 -7.64 3.62 -5.33
CA ALA A 59 -7.02 4.27 -4.18
C ALA A 59 -6.90 3.39 -2.95
N ILE A 60 -7.72 2.35 -2.79
CA ILE A 60 -7.77 1.59 -1.53
C ILE A 60 -7.38 0.15 -1.81
N GLU A 61 -6.13 -0.17 -1.53
CA GLU A 61 -5.52 -1.46 -1.79
C GLU A 61 -5.18 -2.17 -0.47
N ARG A 62 -5.39 -3.49 -0.41
CA ARG A 62 -4.96 -4.34 0.69
C ARG A 62 -3.82 -5.22 0.23
N LEU A 63 -2.68 -5.13 0.91
CA LEU A 63 -1.53 -6.00 0.70
C LEU A 63 -1.58 -7.10 1.75
N ASP A 64 -1.74 -8.34 1.30
CA ASP A 64 -1.83 -9.52 2.15
C ASP A 64 -0.49 -10.27 2.15
N PHE A 65 -0.04 -10.68 3.33
CA PHE A 65 1.21 -11.40 3.52
C PHE A 65 0.95 -12.84 3.97
N ASN A 66 1.78 -13.75 3.48
CA ASN A 66 1.73 -15.14 3.89
C ASN A 66 2.01 -15.26 5.40
N GLU A 67 1.28 -16.15 6.06
CA GLU A 67 1.35 -16.31 7.51
C GLU A 67 2.69 -16.85 8.02
N GLU A 68 3.33 -17.71 7.24
CA GLU A 68 4.53 -18.44 7.63
C GLU A 68 5.81 -17.77 7.12
N THR A 69 5.77 -17.21 5.91
CA THR A 69 6.98 -16.72 5.23
C THR A 69 7.15 -15.21 5.25
N GLU A 70 6.09 -14.47 5.64
CA GLU A 70 6.01 -13.00 5.55
C GLU A 70 6.26 -12.45 4.13
N ASP A 71 6.09 -13.29 3.11
CA ASP A 71 6.17 -12.87 1.72
C ASP A 71 4.83 -12.27 1.27
N LEU A 72 4.88 -11.28 0.38
CA LEU A 72 3.69 -10.67 -0.20
C LEU A 72 2.93 -11.72 -1.03
N GLN A 73 1.68 -11.98 -0.64
CA GLN A 73 0.82 -12.97 -1.29
C GLN A 73 -0.08 -12.33 -2.33
N ASN A 74 -0.69 -11.19 -2.02
CA ASN A 74 -1.65 -10.54 -2.91
C ASN A 74 -1.71 -9.02 -2.69
N VAL A 75 -2.11 -8.31 -3.73
CA VAL A 75 -2.52 -6.90 -3.66
C VAL A 75 -3.93 -6.81 -4.23
N GLU A 76 -4.90 -6.51 -3.37
CA GLU A 76 -6.33 -6.50 -3.72
C GLU A 76 -6.91 -5.08 -3.68
N LEU A 77 -7.66 -4.71 -4.71
CA LEU A 77 -8.48 -3.50 -4.67
C LEU A 77 -9.71 -3.76 -3.80
N ILE A 78 -9.78 -3.10 -2.65
CA ILE A 78 -10.89 -3.27 -1.70
C ILE A 78 -11.86 -2.09 -1.68
N GLY A 79 -11.55 -1.01 -2.40
CA GLY A 79 -12.43 0.13 -2.52
C GLY A 79 -11.85 1.25 -3.37
N ASN A 80 -12.72 2.17 -3.75
CA ASN A 80 -12.35 3.39 -4.46
C ASN A 80 -12.92 4.59 -3.73
N GLN A 81 -12.13 5.65 -3.68
CA GLN A 81 -12.55 6.93 -3.15
C GLN A 81 -13.29 7.76 -4.21
N PRO A 82 -14.26 8.60 -3.79
CA PRO A 82 -15.06 9.40 -4.74
C PRO A 82 -14.28 10.55 -5.39
N SER A 83 -13.10 10.91 -4.86
CA SER A 83 -12.29 12.02 -5.33
C SER A 83 -10.83 11.85 -4.92
N THR A 84 -9.96 12.76 -5.35
CA THR A 84 -8.54 12.78 -4.97
C THR A 84 -8.39 13.36 -3.55
N PHE A 85 -7.74 12.62 -2.65
CA PHE A 85 -7.48 13.05 -1.27
C PHE A 85 -5.98 13.09 -1.00
N PHE A 86 -5.45 14.26 -0.67
CA PHE A 86 -4.04 14.40 -0.29
C PHE A 86 -3.89 14.23 1.23
N PHE A 87 -2.89 13.45 1.63
CA PHE A 87 -2.55 13.21 3.05
C PHE A 87 -3.72 12.68 3.90
N PRO A 88 -4.42 11.62 3.47
CA PRO A 88 -5.50 11.02 4.24
C PRO A 88 -4.96 10.47 5.56
N VAL A 89 -5.69 10.60 6.67
CA VAL A 89 -5.30 10.01 7.95
C VAL A 89 -6.04 8.69 8.13
N LEU A 90 -5.30 7.61 8.38
CA LEU A 90 -5.87 6.32 8.70
C LEU A 90 -5.90 6.12 10.22
N PHE A 91 -7.05 5.65 10.73
CA PHE A 91 -7.23 5.34 12.13
C PHE A 91 -7.97 4.00 12.24
N GLN A 92 -7.39 3.07 13.00
CA GLN A 92 -8.06 1.80 13.30
C GLN A 92 -9.14 2.05 14.36
N THR A 93 -10.40 1.83 14.00
CA THR A 93 -11.50 1.79 14.97
C THR A 93 -11.57 0.42 15.64
N VAL A 94 -12.41 0.29 16.68
CA VAL A 94 -12.71 -1.03 17.25
C VAL A 94 -13.20 -1.97 16.15
N SER A 95 -12.64 -3.18 16.12
CA SER A 95 -13.09 -4.23 15.21
C SER A 95 -14.57 -4.48 15.47
N ASP A 96 -15.40 -4.39 14.42
CA ASP A 96 -16.80 -4.75 14.50
C ASP A 96 -16.88 -6.29 14.54
N TYR A 97 -16.63 -6.89 15.71
CA TYR A 97 -16.83 -8.32 15.94
C TYR A 97 -18.32 -8.71 15.98
N CYS A 98 -19.23 -7.81 15.56
CA CYS A 98 -20.68 -7.95 15.66
C CYS A 98 -21.38 -7.93 14.28
N ILE A 99 -20.88 -8.71 13.31
CA ILE A 99 -21.67 -9.14 12.14
C ILE A 99 -21.64 -10.67 12.05
#